data_AF-A0A379WD66-F1
#
_entry.id   AF-A0A379WD66-F1
#
_cell.length_a   1.000
_cell.length_b   1.000
_cell.length_c   1.000
_cell.angle_alpha   90.00
_cell.angle_beta   90.00
_cell.angle_gamma   90.00
#
_symmetry.space_group_name_H-M   'P 1'
#
loop_
_entity.id
_entity.type
_entity.pdbx_description
1 polymer ?
#
loop_
_entity_poly.entity_id
_entity_poly.type
_entity_poly.pdbx_seq_one_letter_code
_entity_poly.pdbx_strand_id
1 'polypeptide(L)'
;MLAIIISALFIAAAMVMNGAAGSKYGVPFAMILRGSYGVRGALFPGLLRGGIAAIMWFGLQCYAGSLAFLILIGKIWPGFLTLGGDFKLLGLSLPGLITFLIFGLLTLASVLAGGKVLNKFTAILNPCIYIVFGGMAIWAISLVGIGPILDYLPSGVQKAEHSGFLFLVVINAVVAVWAAPAVSASDFTQTRIHFALRHWDKRWGLS
;
A
#
# COMPACT_ATOMS: atom_id res chain seq x y z
N MET A 1 -12.83 5.16 -15.85
CA MET A 1 -13.41 4.89 -14.51
C MET A 1 -14.00 3.49 -14.37
N LEU A 2 -14.83 3.01 -15.31
CA LEU A 2 -15.45 1.68 -15.24
C LEU A 2 -14.47 0.52 -14.97
N ALA A 3 -13.30 0.51 -15.63
CA ALA A 3 -12.24 -0.48 -15.42
C ALA A 3 -11.80 -0.56 -13.94
N ILE A 4 -11.63 0.59 -13.29
CA ILE A 4 -11.19 0.70 -11.90
C ILE A 4 -12.27 0.12 -10.98
N ILE A 5 -13.54 0.46 -11.20
CA ILE A 5 -14.66 -0.04 -10.39
C ILE A 5 -14.77 -1.56 -10.50
N ILE A 6 -14.75 -2.10 -11.72
CA ILE A 6 -14.85 -3.55 -11.96
C ILE A 6 -13.67 -4.29 -11.32
N SER A 7 -12.44 -3.77 -11.50
CA SER A 7 -11.27 -4.36 -10.87
C SER A 7 -11.35 -4.33 -9.34
N ALA A 8 -11.82 -3.24 -8.74
CA ALA A 8 -11.99 -3.11 -7.30
C ALA A 8 -13.02 -4.11 -6.74
N LEU A 9 -14.16 -4.29 -7.43
CA LEU A 9 -15.16 -5.30 -7.06
C LEU A 9 -14.61 -6.72 -7.16
N PHE A 10 -13.87 -7.02 -8.24
CA PHE A 10 -13.24 -8.31 -8.43
C PHE A 10 -12.22 -8.63 -7.32
N ILE A 11 -11.35 -7.67 -7.01
CA ILE A 11 -10.36 -7.80 -5.93
C ILE A 11 -11.07 -7.95 -4.58
N ALA A 12 -12.11 -7.16 -4.31
CA ALA A 12 -12.87 -7.26 -3.07
C ALA A 12 -13.47 -8.66 -2.89
N ALA A 13 -14.05 -9.24 -3.94
CA ALA A 13 -14.54 -10.62 -3.91
C ALA A 13 -13.41 -11.62 -3.64
N ALA A 14 -12.25 -11.47 -4.31
CA ALA A 14 -11.08 -12.31 -4.09
C ALA A 14 -10.54 -12.20 -2.65
N MET A 15 -10.51 -11.00 -2.06
CA MET A 15 -10.12 -10.76 -0.68
C MET A 15 -11.07 -11.43 0.31
N VAL A 16 -12.38 -11.34 0.06
CA VAL A 16 -13.40 -11.97 0.91
C VAL A 16 -13.26 -13.49 0.89
N MET A 17 -13.06 -14.09 -0.29
CA MET A 17 -12.88 -15.54 -0.42
C MET A 17 -11.61 -16.04 0.29
N ASN A 18 -10.48 -15.35 0.10
CA ASN A 18 -9.22 -15.70 0.79
C ASN A 18 -9.31 -15.46 2.31
N GLY A 19 -9.97 -14.39 2.72
CA GLY A 19 -10.21 -14.06 4.13
C GLY A 19 -11.16 -15.04 4.83
N ALA A 20 -12.13 -15.62 4.11
CA ALA A 20 -13.06 -16.61 4.64
C ALA A 20 -12.36 -17.91 5.05
N ALA A 21 -11.41 -18.39 4.24
CA ALA A 21 -10.60 -19.55 4.59
C ALA A 21 -9.78 -19.32 5.86
N GLY A 22 -9.10 -18.17 5.97
CA GLY A 22 -8.36 -17.79 7.18
C GLY A 22 -9.27 -17.66 8.40
N SER A 23 -10.47 -17.10 8.25
CA SER A 23 -11.40 -16.91 9.36
C SER A 23 -12.09 -18.19 9.83
N LYS A 24 -12.37 -19.15 8.96
CA LYS A 24 -13.09 -20.39 9.32
C LYS A 24 -12.15 -21.42 9.92
N TYR A 25 -10.93 -21.51 9.41
CA TYR A 25 -9.96 -22.54 9.80
C TYR A 25 -8.85 -22.00 10.72
N GLY A 26 -8.70 -20.68 10.86
CA GLY A 26 -7.65 -20.09 11.71
C GLY A 26 -6.25 -20.31 11.16
N VAL A 27 -6.14 -20.59 9.87
CA VAL A 27 -4.90 -21.02 9.22
C VAL A 27 -4.20 -19.82 8.59
N PRO A 28 -2.90 -19.60 8.87
CA PRO A 28 -2.13 -18.53 8.25
C PRO A 28 -1.94 -18.75 6.75
N PHE A 29 -1.68 -17.67 6.01
CA PHE A 29 -1.36 -17.75 4.59
C PHE A 29 -0.24 -18.75 4.31
N ALA A 30 0.80 -18.75 5.14
CA ALA A 30 1.94 -19.66 5.00
C ALA A 30 1.55 -21.16 5.05
N MET A 31 0.50 -21.52 5.78
CA MET A 31 0.02 -22.90 5.88
C MET A 31 -0.92 -23.26 4.73
N ILE A 32 -1.76 -22.34 4.27
CA ILE A 32 -2.54 -22.50 3.03
C ILE A 32 -1.59 -22.71 1.84
N LEU A 33 -0.50 -21.94 1.78
CA LEU A 33 0.52 -22.04 0.74
C LEU A 33 1.24 -23.41 0.73
N ARG A 34 1.52 -23.96 1.92
CA ARG A 34 2.10 -25.31 2.06
C ARG A 34 1.12 -26.42 1.66
N GLY A 35 -0.18 -26.21 1.84
CA GLY A 35 -1.21 -27.14 1.37
C GLY A 35 -1.23 -27.27 -0.15
N SER A 36 -1.05 -26.16 -0.88
CA SER A 36 -1.09 -26.16 -2.35
C SER A 36 0.24 -26.53 -3.01
N TYR A 37 1.37 -26.08 -2.47
CA TYR A 37 2.70 -26.25 -3.10
C TYR A 37 3.60 -27.27 -2.38
N GLY A 38 3.14 -27.85 -1.27
CA GLY A 38 3.97 -28.69 -0.39
C GLY A 38 5.00 -27.88 0.42
N VAL A 39 5.69 -28.56 1.33
CA VAL A 39 6.64 -27.91 2.27
C VAL A 39 7.83 -27.28 1.53
N ARG A 40 8.39 -27.97 0.54
CA ARG A 40 9.53 -27.47 -0.26
C ARG A 40 9.09 -26.52 -1.37
N GLY A 41 7.94 -26.75 -2.00
CA GLY A 41 7.45 -25.88 -3.08
C GLY A 41 6.93 -24.53 -2.59
N ALA A 42 6.47 -24.42 -1.34
CA ALA A 42 6.03 -23.15 -0.75
C ALA A 42 7.17 -22.12 -0.54
N LEU A 43 8.44 -22.55 -0.58
CA LEU A 43 9.60 -21.66 -0.44
C LEU A 43 9.73 -20.68 -1.62
N PHE A 44 9.44 -21.13 -2.84
CA PHE A 44 9.53 -20.31 -4.04
C PHE A 44 8.55 -19.11 -4.03
N PRO A 45 7.21 -19.30 -3.88
CA PRO A 45 6.28 -18.18 -3.74
C PRO A 45 6.53 -17.37 -2.47
N GLY A 46 7.01 -18.00 -1.39
CA GLY A 46 7.42 -17.32 -0.17
C GLY A 46 8.56 -16.31 -0.39
N LEU A 47 9.60 -16.69 -1.12
CA LEU A 47 10.75 -15.83 -1.42
C LEU A 47 10.39 -14.71 -2.40
N LEU A 48 9.68 -15.04 -3.48
CA LEU A 48 9.26 -14.05 -4.48
C LEU A 48 8.40 -12.95 -3.86
N ARG A 49 7.44 -13.34 -3.02
CA ARG A 49 6.54 -12.41 -2.35
C ARG A 49 7.21 -11.70 -1.16
N GLY A 50 7.73 -12.49 -0.21
CA GLY A 50 8.22 -11.99 1.07
C GLY A 50 9.59 -11.34 1.00
N GLY A 51 10.45 -11.78 0.08
CA GLY A 51 11.75 -11.17 -0.17
C GLY A 51 11.64 -10.07 -1.21
N ILE A 52 11.43 -10.46 -2.46
CA ILE A 52 11.61 -9.54 -3.60
C ILE A 52 10.50 -8.48 -3.65
N ALA A 53 9.22 -8.90 -3.68
CA ALA A 53 8.12 -7.95 -3.81
C ALA A 53 7.98 -7.03 -2.59
N ALA A 54 8.14 -7.56 -1.38
CA ALA A 54 8.06 -6.76 -0.15
C ALA A 54 9.19 -5.73 -0.03
N ILE A 55 10.44 -6.11 -0.33
CA ILE A 55 11.59 -5.17 -0.28
C ILE A 55 11.45 -4.10 -1.35
N MET A 56 11.06 -4.47 -2.58
CA MET A 56 10.84 -3.48 -3.65
C MET A 56 9.72 -2.50 -3.28
N TRP A 57 8.61 -3.01 -2.73
CA TRP A 57 7.50 -2.16 -2.31
C TRP A 57 7.91 -1.21 -1.17
N PHE A 58 8.63 -1.72 -0.18
CA PHE A 58 9.18 -0.91 0.90
C PHE A 58 10.13 0.17 0.38
N GLY A 59 11.03 -0.17 -0.55
CA GLY A 59 11.95 0.76 -1.19
C GLY A 59 11.21 1.89 -1.93
N LEU A 60 10.15 1.54 -2.68
CA LEU A 60 9.31 2.51 -3.38
C LEU A 60 8.63 3.49 -2.41
N GLN A 61 8.10 2.99 -1.29
CA GLN A 61 7.45 3.83 -0.27
C GLN A 61 8.46 4.74 0.43
N CYS A 62 9.66 4.23 0.74
CA CYS A 62 10.74 5.02 1.32
C CYS A 62 11.19 6.15 0.37
N TYR A 63 11.31 5.83 -0.91
CA TYR A 63 11.64 6.82 -1.94
C TYR A 63 10.56 7.89 -2.08
N ALA A 64 9.29 7.52 -2.23
CA ALA A 64 8.18 8.46 -2.32
C ALA A 64 8.10 9.37 -1.09
N GLY A 65 8.31 8.81 0.11
CA GLY A 65 8.37 9.56 1.36
C GLY A 65 9.56 10.54 1.41
N SER A 66 10.73 10.14 0.91
CA SER A 66 11.90 11.03 0.85
C SER A 66 11.71 12.23 -0.08
N LEU A 67 10.94 12.07 -1.17
CA LEU A 67 10.59 13.17 -2.07
C LEU A 67 9.68 14.18 -1.37
N ALA A 68 8.66 13.69 -0.64
CA ALA A 68 7.82 14.56 0.17
C ALA A 68 8.63 15.28 1.25
N PHE A 69 9.57 14.57 1.90
CA PHE A 69 10.46 15.15 2.91
C PHE A 69 11.41 16.20 2.33
N LEU A 70 11.94 15.97 1.13
CA LEU A 70 12.74 16.94 0.39
C LEU A 70 11.93 18.22 0.09
N ILE A 71 10.69 18.09 -0.35
CA ILE A 71 9.82 19.25 -0.62
C ILE A 71 9.54 20.03 0.68
N LEU A 72 9.31 19.34 1.80
CA LEU A 72 9.13 19.96 3.11
C LEU A 72 10.37 20.74 3.56
N ILE A 73 11.55 20.14 3.45
CA ILE A 73 12.81 20.83 3.79
C ILE A 73 13.04 21.99 2.84
N GLY A 74 12.80 21.81 1.53
CA GLY A 74 12.95 22.88 0.54
C GLY A 74 12.01 24.07 0.77
N LYS A 75 10.83 23.84 1.35
CA LYS A 75 9.90 24.90 1.77
C LYS A 75 10.41 25.69 2.98
N ILE A 76 11.10 25.05 3.92
CA ILE A 76 11.64 25.67 5.14
C ILE A 76 12.99 26.35 4.86
N TRP A 77 13.84 25.67 4.09
CA TRP A 77 15.18 26.12 3.72
C TRP A 77 15.43 25.90 2.22
N PRO A 78 15.10 26.89 1.37
CA PRO A 78 15.26 26.77 -0.08
C PRO A 78 16.73 26.60 -0.52
N GLY A 79 17.69 27.10 0.25
CA GLY A 79 19.13 26.89 0.03
C GLY A 79 19.60 25.44 0.22
N PHE A 80 18.79 24.57 0.84
CA PHE A 80 19.07 23.14 0.90
C PHE A 80 18.90 22.46 -0.47
N LEU A 81 18.05 23.00 -1.36
CA LEU A 81 17.83 22.44 -2.69
C LEU A 81 18.99 22.69 -3.66
N THR A 82 19.80 23.72 -3.39
CA THR A 82 20.98 24.07 -4.19
C THR A 82 22.27 23.45 -3.66
N LEU A 83 22.20 22.73 -2.54
CA LEU A 83 23.35 22.07 -1.93
C LEU A 83 23.90 20.99 -2.88
N GLY A 84 25.17 21.11 -3.28
CA GLY A 84 25.84 20.10 -4.11
C GLY A 84 25.82 20.34 -5.62
N GLY A 85 25.26 21.45 -6.12
CA GLY A 85 25.34 21.83 -7.54
C GLY A 85 24.86 20.72 -8.48
N ASP A 86 25.69 20.33 -9.46
CA ASP A 86 25.41 19.25 -10.43
C ASP A 86 25.72 17.83 -9.93
N PHE A 87 26.05 17.66 -8.65
CA PHE A 87 26.37 16.34 -8.11
C PHE A 87 25.14 15.42 -8.14
N LYS A 88 25.19 14.41 -9.00
CA LYS A 88 24.18 13.36 -9.12
C LYS A 88 24.80 12.01 -8.81
N LEU A 89 24.24 11.31 -7.83
CA LEU A 89 24.60 9.94 -7.50
C LEU A 89 23.34 9.06 -7.64
N LEU A 90 23.42 7.97 -8.41
CA LEU A 90 22.29 7.07 -8.68
C LEU A 90 21.05 7.77 -9.27
N GLY A 91 21.24 8.90 -9.97
CA GLY A 91 20.16 9.71 -10.53
C GLY A 91 19.49 10.68 -9.55
N LEU A 92 19.93 10.71 -8.28
CA LEU A 92 19.46 11.63 -7.24
C LEU A 92 20.45 12.79 -7.05
N SER A 93 19.92 13.98 -6.80
CA SER A 93 20.72 15.14 -6.38
C SER A 93 21.25 14.92 -4.96
N LEU A 94 22.35 15.61 -4.59
CA LEU A 94 22.91 15.54 -3.24
C LEU A 94 21.86 15.76 -2.12
N PRO A 95 20.93 16.75 -2.23
CA PRO A 95 19.87 16.93 -1.24
C PRO A 95 18.88 15.76 -1.22
N GLY A 96 18.60 15.16 -2.38
CA GLY A 96 17.75 13.97 -2.53
C GLY A 96 18.34 12.73 -1.86
N LEU A 97 19.66 12.55 -1.94
CA LEU A 97 20.32 11.44 -1.26
C LEU A 97 20.27 11.62 0.27
N ILE A 98 20.54 12.84 0.75
CA ILE A 98 20.50 13.15 2.19
C ILE A 98 19.08 12.94 2.74
N THR A 99 18.05 13.46 2.07
CA THR A 99 16.66 13.27 2.51
C THR A 99 16.25 11.80 2.44
N PHE A 100 16.71 11.05 1.44
CA PHE A 100 16.46 9.61 1.34
C PHE A 100 17.06 8.83 2.51
N LEU A 101 18.33 9.11 2.87
CA LEU A 101 18.97 8.45 4.01
C LEU A 101 18.29 8.81 5.34
N ILE A 102 17.98 10.09 5.56
CA ILE A 102 17.28 10.54 6.76
C ILE A 102 15.90 9.88 6.85
N PHE A 103 15.12 9.90 5.77
CA PHE A 103 13.80 9.31 5.74
C PHE A 103 13.84 7.78 5.91
N GLY A 104 14.83 7.11 5.31
CA GLY A 104 15.09 5.69 5.50
C GLY A 104 15.40 5.33 6.95
N LEU A 105 16.25 6.12 7.62
CA LEU A 105 16.57 5.94 9.04
C LEU A 105 15.35 6.18 9.94
N LEU A 106 14.54 7.20 9.65
CA LEU A 106 13.29 7.45 10.38
C LEU A 106 12.30 6.31 10.20
N THR A 107 12.18 5.79 8.98
CA THR A 107 11.30 4.65 8.67
C THR A 107 11.77 3.40 9.42
N LEU A 108 13.09 3.14 9.44
CA LEU A 108 13.68 2.02 10.19
C LEU A 108 13.48 2.19 11.71
N ALA A 109 13.72 3.39 12.25
CA ALA A 109 13.48 3.68 13.66
C ALA A 109 12.01 3.47 14.04
N SER A 110 11.07 3.84 13.15
CA SER A 110 9.64 3.62 13.37
C SER A 110 9.27 2.14 13.41
N VAL A 111 9.94 1.31 12.60
CA VAL A 111 9.78 -0.15 12.65
C VAL A 111 10.33 -0.71 13.96
N LEU A 112 11.48 -0.20 14.43
CA LEU A 112 12.12 -0.64 15.68
C LEU A 112 11.37 -0.18 16.95
N ALA A 113 10.63 0.93 16.88
CA ALA A 113 9.82 1.46 17.99
C ALA A 113 8.65 0.55 18.42
N GLY A 114 8.36 -0.50 17.63
CA GLY A 114 7.41 -1.55 17.98
C GLY A 114 5.94 -1.24 17.67
N GLY A 115 5.11 -2.28 17.63
CA GLY A 115 3.74 -2.22 17.12
C GLY A 115 2.77 -1.33 17.92
N LYS A 116 3.02 -1.09 19.22
CA LYS A 116 2.16 -0.22 20.04
C LYS A 116 2.27 1.25 19.63
N VAL A 117 3.49 1.70 19.33
CA VAL A 117 3.75 3.06 18.87
C VAL A 117 3.19 3.23 17.46
N LEU A 118 3.47 2.26 16.57
CA LEU A 118 2.95 2.24 15.20
C LEU A 118 1.41 2.30 15.16
N ASN A 119 0.72 1.51 16.00
CA ASN A 119 -0.74 1.51 16.03
C ASN A 119 -1.33 2.87 16.46
N LYS A 120 -0.70 3.57 17.41
CA LYS A 120 -1.12 4.92 17.82
C LYS A 120 -0.87 5.94 16.70
N PHE A 121 0.28 5.88 16.04
CA PHE A 121 0.58 6.74 14.89
C PHE A 121 -0.40 6.50 13.74
N THR A 122 -0.69 5.25 13.39
CA THR A 122 -1.66 4.92 12.34
C THR A 122 -3.07 5.37 12.69
N ALA A 123 -3.49 5.26 13.96
CA ALA A 123 -4.80 5.71 14.41
C ALA A 123 -4.99 7.23 14.25
N ILE A 124 -3.93 8.02 14.42
CA ILE A 124 -3.94 9.47 14.18
C ILE A 124 -3.80 9.79 12.69
N LEU A 125 -2.97 9.05 11.97
CA LEU A 125 -2.70 9.29 10.57
C LEU A 125 -3.92 9.03 9.68
N ASN A 126 -4.69 7.98 9.96
CA ASN A 126 -5.88 7.62 9.19
C ASN A 126 -6.88 8.79 9.02
N PRO A 127 -7.38 9.46 10.08
CA PRO A 127 -8.27 10.60 9.92
C PRO A 127 -7.60 11.78 9.22
N CYS A 128 -6.31 12.05 9.47
CA CYS A 128 -5.59 13.11 8.77
C CYS A 128 -5.55 12.89 7.25
N ILE A 129 -5.34 11.64 6.79
CA ILE A 129 -5.37 11.30 5.37
C ILE A 129 -6.75 11.61 4.78
N TYR A 130 -7.84 11.21 5.43
CA TYR A 130 -9.19 11.49 4.93
C TYR A 130 -9.50 12.98 4.85
N ILE A 131 -9.03 13.77 5.82
CA ILE A 131 -9.21 15.22 5.80
C ILE A 131 -8.46 15.85 4.63
N VAL A 132 -7.21 15.45 4.40
CA VAL A 132 -6.38 16.01 3.32
C VAL A 132 -6.92 15.61 1.95
N PHE A 133 -7.20 14.33 1.72
CA PHE A 133 -7.72 13.86 0.43
C PHE A 133 -9.15 14.37 0.17
N GLY A 134 -10.01 14.37 1.18
CA GLY A 134 -11.37 14.93 1.09
C GLY A 134 -11.34 16.42 0.82
N GLY A 135 -10.50 17.17 1.54
CA GLY A 135 -10.31 18.60 1.33
C GLY A 135 -9.80 18.93 -0.07
N MET A 136 -8.80 18.20 -0.56
CA MET A 136 -8.31 18.34 -1.93
C MET A 136 -9.39 18.01 -2.98
N ALA A 137 -10.23 17.01 -2.74
CA ALA A 137 -11.34 16.68 -3.63
C ALA A 137 -12.39 17.79 -3.68
N ILE A 138 -12.80 18.33 -2.53
CA ILE A 138 -13.74 19.46 -2.44
C ILE A 138 -13.16 20.68 -3.15
N TRP A 139 -11.88 20.98 -2.92
CA TRP A 139 -11.19 22.07 -3.57
C TRP A 139 -11.13 21.91 -5.10
N ALA A 140 -10.80 20.72 -5.60
CA ALA A 140 -10.80 20.43 -7.04
C ALA A 140 -12.20 20.58 -7.66
N ILE A 141 -13.23 20.08 -6.99
CA ILE A 141 -14.63 20.22 -7.44
C ILE A 141 -15.04 21.70 -7.46
N SER A 142 -14.60 22.49 -6.48
CA SER A 142 -14.93 23.92 -6.42
C SER A 142 -14.31 24.75 -7.55
N LEU A 143 -13.18 24.29 -8.13
CA LEU A 143 -12.48 24.99 -9.21
C LEU A 143 -13.03 24.67 -10.61
N VAL A 144 -13.37 23.40 -10.86
CA VAL A 144 -13.66 22.90 -12.22
C VAL A 144 -15.09 22.37 -12.36
N GLY A 145 -15.78 22.10 -11.25
CA GLY A 145 -17.06 21.40 -11.25
C GLY A 145 -16.92 19.90 -11.51
N ILE A 146 -18.00 19.14 -11.26
CA ILE A 146 -17.97 17.67 -11.35
C ILE A 146 -17.95 17.18 -12.81
N GLY A 147 -18.61 17.90 -13.73
CA GLY A 147 -18.75 17.50 -15.14
C GLY A 147 -17.42 17.26 -15.85
N PRO A 148 -16.50 18.25 -15.91
CA PRO A 148 -15.24 18.09 -16.61
C PRO A 148 -14.28 17.08 -15.96
N ILE A 149 -14.47 16.75 -14.67
CA ILE A 149 -13.69 15.71 -13.98
C ILE A 149 -14.12 14.31 -14.45
N LEU A 150 -15.42 14.10 -14.66
CA LEU A 150 -15.95 12.83 -15.13
C LEU A 150 -15.70 12.61 -16.62
N ASP A 151 -15.76 13.67 -17.42
CA ASP A 151 -15.49 13.64 -18.86
C ASP A 151 -14.00 13.77 -19.19
N TYR A 152 -13.13 13.81 -18.17
CA TYR A 152 -11.70 13.92 -18.37
C TYR A 152 -11.13 12.68 -19.09
N LEU A 153 -10.75 12.87 -20.36
CA LEU A 153 -10.05 11.90 -21.17
C LEU A 153 -8.54 12.19 -21.11
N PRO A 154 -7.72 11.24 -20.61
CA PRO A 154 -6.27 11.38 -20.67
C PRO A 154 -5.84 11.46 -22.13
N SER A 155 -4.90 12.36 -22.43
CA SER A 155 -4.34 12.54 -23.78
C SER A 155 -3.72 11.26 -24.37
N GLY A 156 -3.29 10.32 -23.52
CA GLY A 156 -2.81 8.98 -23.95
C GLY A 156 -3.91 8.03 -24.41
N VAL A 157 -5.17 8.24 -24.00
CA VAL A 157 -6.32 7.41 -24.43
C VAL A 157 -6.83 7.84 -25.81
N GLN A 158 -6.73 9.13 -26.14
CA GLN A 158 -7.11 9.62 -27.47
C GLN A 158 -6.17 9.16 -28.59
N LYS A 159 -4.94 8.75 -28.25
CA LYS A 159 -3.94 8.20 -29.18
C LYS A 159 -4.02 6.68 -29.36
N ALA A 160 -4.88 5.99 -28.62
CA ALA A 160 -4.90 4.53 -28.62
C ALA A 160 -5.92 3.99 -29.61
N GLU A 161 -5.45 3.28 -30.65
CA GLU A 161 -6.30 2.61 -31.65
C GLU A 161 -7.13 1.45 -31.05
N HIS A 162 -6.79 0.97 -29.85
CA HIS A 162 -7.43 -0.18 -29.20
C HIS A 162 -7.91 0.13 -27.77
N SER A 163 -9.02 0.85 -27.66
CA SER A 163 -9.65 1.22 -26.38
C SER A 163 -9.99 0.02 -25.49
N GLY A 164 -10.37 -1.13 -26.08
CA GLY A 164 -10.66 -2.36 -25.35
C GLY A 164 -9.43 -3.02 -24.72
N PHE A 165 -8.27 -2.94 -25.37
CA PHE A 165 -7.02 -3.50 -24.83
C PHE A 165 -6.52 -2.66 -23.65
N LEU A 166 -6.56 -1.32 -23.75
CA LEU A 166 -6.22 -0.43 -22.64
C LEU A 166 -7.11 -0.65 -21.43
N PHE A 167 -8.40 -0.94 -21.64
CA PHE A 167 -9.32 -1.28 -20.57
C PHE A 167 -8.86 -2.50 -19.77
N LEU A 168 -8.41 -3.56 -20.44
CA LEU A 168 -7.86 -4.76 -19.81
C LEU A 168 -6.52 -4.48 -19.10
N VAL A 169 -5.66 -3.65 -19.68
CA VAL A 169 -4.38 -3.24 -19.06
C VAL A 169 -4.63 -2.51 -17.74
N VAL A 170 -5.61 -1.61 -17.68
CA VAL A 170 -5.98 -0.91 -16.44
C VAL A 170 -6.49 -1.89 -15.39
N ILE A 171 -7.37 -2.83 -15.77
CA ILE A 171 -7.85 -3.87 -14.84
C ILE A 171 -6.68 -4.68 -14.30
N ASN A 172 -5.81 -5.17 -15.17
CA ASN A 172 -4.64 -5.96 -14.78
C ASN A 172 -3.71 -5.17 -13.84
N ALA A 173 -3.46 -3.90 -14.12
CA ALA A 173 -2.62 -3.04 -13.27
C ALA A 173 -3.22 -2.88 -11.85
N VAL A 174 -4.53 -2.61 -11.74
CA VAL A 174 -5.18 -2.47 -10.44
C VAL A 174 -5.20 -3.80 -9.70
N VAL A 175 -5.54 -4.91 -10.37
CA VAL A 175 -5.52 -6.25 -9.78
C VAL A 175 -4.12 -6.61 -9.29
N ALA A 176 -3.08 -6.34 -10.06
CA ALA A 176 -1.70 -6.65 -9.68
C ALA A 176 -1.26 -5.95 -8.38
N VAL A 177 -1.61 -4.68 -8.19
CA VAL A 177 -1.26 -3.91 -6.97
C VAL A 177 -1.92 -4.52 -5.73
N TRP A 178 -3.18 -4.94 -5.83
CA TRP A 178 -3.93 -5.47 -4.69
C TRP A 178 -3.87 -6.99 -4.52
N ALA A 179 -3.33 -7.72 -5.51
CA ALA A 179 -3.20 -9.17 -5.45
C ALA A 179 -2.36 -9.62 -4.25
N ALA A 180 -1.26 -8.91 -3.97
CA ALA A 180 -0.40 -9.25 -2.84
C ALA A 180 -1.14 -9.11 -1.48
N PRO A 181 -1.76 -7.97 -1.15
CA PRO A 181 -2.63 -7.87 0.04
C PRO A 181 -3.75 -8.91 0.07
N ALA A 182 -4.35 -9.21 -1.08
CA ALA A 182 -5.52 -10.07 -1.14
C ALA A 182 -5.26 -11.51 -0.72
N VAL A 183 -4.12 -12.09 -1.10
CA VAL A 183 -3.78 -13.45 -0.69
C VAL A 183 -3.35 -13.54 0.78
N SER A 184 -2.81 -12.46 1.36
CA SER A 184 -2.50 -12.37 2.80
C SER A 184 -3.67 -11.92 3.68
N ALA A 185 -4.87 -11.75 3.12
CA ALA A 185 -6.04 -11.40 3.90
C ALA A 185 -6.28 -12.41 5.05
N SER A 186 -5.93 -13.67 4.84
CA SER A 186 -5.99 -14.74 5.85
C SER A 186 -5.11 -14.47 7.08
N ASP A 187 -3.97 -13.80 6.93
CA ASP A 187 -3.07 -13.50 8.06
C ASP A 187 -3.70 -12.54 9.07
N PHE A 188 -4.61 -11.68 8.61
CA PHE A 188 -5.38 -10.77 9.46
C PHE A 188 -6.64 -11.44 10.01
N THR A 189 -7.29 -12.32 9.23
CA THR A 189 -8.57 -12.93 9.62
C THR A 189 -8.43 -14.18 10.49
N GLN A 190 -7.28 -14.87 10.47
CA GLN A 190 -7.01 -16.05 11.31
C GLN A 190 -7.14 -15.75 12.81
N THR A 191 -6.84 -14.52 13.22
CA THR A 191 -6.87 -14.08 14.62
C THR A 191 -8.29 -14.03 15.19
N ARG A 192 -9.34 -14.12 14.35
CA ARG A 192 -10.74 -14.07 14.81
C ARG A 192 -11.13 -15.26 15.69
N ILE A 193 -10.63 -16.47 15.43
CA ILE A 193 -10.90 -17.64 16.28
C ILE A 193 -10.27 -17.46 17.66
N HIS A 194 -9.04 -16.95 17.69
CA HIS A 194 -8.34 -16.63 18.94
C HIS A 194 -9.03 -15.51 19.72
N PHE A 195 -9.57 -14.50 19.04
CA PHE A 195 -10.32 -13.40 19.66
C PHE A 195 -11.67 -13.87 20.22
N ALA A 196 -12.38 -14.74 19.50
CA ALA A 196 -13.64 -15.34 19.95
C ALA A 196 -13.42 -16.23 21.18
N LEU A 197 -12.40 -17.11 21.15
CA LEU A 197 -12.05 -17.97 22.29
C LEU A 197 -11.61 -17.16 23.52
N ARG A 198 -10.79 -16.12 23.34
CA ARG A 198 -10.31 -15.28 24.45
C ARG A 198 -11.42 -14.43 25.08
N HIS A 199 -12.42 -14.02 24.30
CA HIS A 199 -13.63 -13.41 24.85
C HIS A 199 -14.57 -14.41 25.52
N TRP A 200 -14.61 -15.66 25.02
CA TRP A 200 -15.40 -16.73 25.62
C TRP A 200 -14.81 -17.15 26.98
N ASP A 201 -13.49 -17.35 27.07
CA ASP A 201 -12.78 -17.62 28.32
C ASP A 201 -12.95 -16.52 29.36
N LYS A 202 -12.82 -15.25 28.94
CA LYS A 202 -13.06 -14.10 29.84
C LYS A 202 -14.52 -13.96 30.27
N ARG A 203 -15.47 -14.45 29.46
CA ARG A 203 -16.91 -14.43 29.78
C ARG A 203 -17.30 -15.57 30.72
N TRP A 204 -16.53 -16.66 30.74
CA TRP A 204 -16.75 -17.84 31.60
C TRP A 204 -15.74 -17.99 32.75
N GLY A 205 -14.81 -17.04 32.92
CA GLY A 205 -13.92 -16.97 34.08
C GLY A 205 -12.89 -18.10 34.16
N LEU A 206 -12.49 -18.70 33.05
CA LEU A 206 -11.54 -19.82 33.00
C LEU A 206 -10.05 -19.38 32.92
N SER A 207 -9.73 -18.16 33.36
CA SER A 207 -8.36 -17.64 33.44
C SER A 207 -8.07 -16.93 34.74
#